data_AF-A0A1C0VD47-F1
#
_entry.id   AF-A0A1C0VD47-F1
#
_cell.length_a   1.000
_cell.length_b   1.000
_cell.length_c   1.000
_cell.angle_alpha   90.00
_cell.angle_beta   90.00
_cell.angle_gamma   90.00
#
_symmetry.space_group_name_H-M   'P 1'
#
loop_
_entity.id
_entity.type
_entity.pdbx_description
1 polymer ?
#
loop_
_entity_poly.entity_id
_entity_poly.type
_entity_poly.pdbx_seq_one_letter_code
_entity_poly.pdbx_strand_id
1 'polypeptide(L)'
;MYDPDKRKIFSALCHGAIFFSTLFMSVGIPIAMLFIANDPVVLENAKESINFHLNVWIYGIIITALLWLTFGLLFPLVFLGYALHWGLTIWAIASVLTKPDQPFRYPFIFRVL
;
A
#
# COMPACT_ATOMS: atom_id res chain seq x y z
N MET A 1 21.16 -9.73 14.32
CA MET A 1 19.95 -9.00 14.75
C MET A 1 19.86 -7.73 13.91
N TYR A 2 18.70 -7.41 13.34
CA TYR A 2 18.54 -6.20 12.52
C TYR A 2 18.29 -4.98 13.40
N ASP A 3 18.61 -3.79 12.89
CA ASP A 3 18.36 -2.52 13.57
C ASP A 3 16.84 -2.26 13.63
N PRO A 4 16.25 -2.20 14.85
CA PRO A 4 14.80 -2.07 15.02
C PRO A 4 14.26 -0.71 14.53
N ASP A 5 15.04 0.37 14.62
CA ASP A 5 14.60 1.70 14.18
C ASP A 5 14.64 1.80 12.66
N LYS A 6 15.71 1.26 12.04
CA LYS A 6 15.78 1.13 10.58
C LYS A 6 14.62 0.31 10.04
N ARG A 7 14.28 -0.81 10.69
CA ARG A 7 13.14 -1.67 10.32
C ARG A 7 11.82 -0.90 10.33
N LYS A 8 11.55 -0.14 11.40
CA LYS A 8 10.35 0.69 11.54
C LYS A 8 10.25 1.72 10.43
N ILE A 9 11.31 2.50 10.23
CA ILE A 9 11.33 3.59 9.24
C ILE A 9 11.14 3.01 7.83
N PHE A 10 11.88 1.96 7.48
CA PHE A 10 11.80 1.40 6.13
C PHE A 10 10.43 0.75 5.86
N SER A 11 9.88 0.02 6.84
CA SER A 11 8.54 -0.57 6.72
C SER A 11 7.45 0.50 6.62
N ALA A 12 7.56 1.59 7.40
CA ALA A 12 6.63 2.71 7.32
C ALA A 12 6.74 3.46 5.97
N LEU A 13 7.96 3.62 5.44
CA LEU A 13 8.18 4.21 4.12
C LEU A 13 7.56 3.38 2.99
N CYS A 14 7.66 2.04 3.06
CA CYS A 14 7.01 1.16 2.08
C CYS A 14 5.51 1.42 2.00
N HIS A 15 4.82 1.48 3.13
CA HIS A 15 3.36 1.68 3.17
C HIS A 15 2.98 3.15 2.91
N GLY A 16 3.71 4.09 3.49
CA GLY A 16 3.45 5.53 3.33
C GLY A 16 3.73 6.07 1.93
N ALA A 17 4.46 5.32 1.10
CA ALA A 17 4.78 5.71 -0.26
C ALA A 17 3.56 6.13 -1.09
N ILE A 18 2.43 5.45 -0.88
CA ILE A 18 1.20 5.65 -1.64
C ILE A 18 0.55 7.03 -1.43
N PHE A 19 0.90 7.73 -0.34
CA PHE A 19 0.45 9.12 -0.13
C PHE A 19 1.13 10.13 -1.06
N PHE A 20 2.31 9.82 -1.62
CA PHE A 20 3.00 10.74 -2.53
C PHE A 20 2.34 10.77 -3.92
N SER A 21 1.71 9.68 -4.33
CA SER A 21 1.04 9.55 -5.64
C SER A 21 0.16 8.31 -5.65
N THR A 22 -1.01 8.36 -6.24
CA THR A 22 -1.85 7.17 -6.47
C THR A 22 -1.55 6.46 -7.79
N LEU A 23 -0.88 7.12 -8.75
CA LEU A 23 -0.73 6.62 -10.11
C LEU A 23 0.49 5.72 -10.31
N PHE A 24 1.74 6.21 -10.25
CA PHE A 24 2.90 5.34 -10.57
C PHE A 24 4.19 5.65 -9.82
N MET A 25 4.43 6.89 -9.40
CA MET A 25 5.72 7.25 -8.81
C MET A 25 5.92 6.65 -7.41
N SER A 26 4.84 6.47 -6.65
CA SER A 26 4.84 5.99 -5.27
C SER A 26 5.30 4.55 -5.11
N VAL A 27 4.87 3.63 -6.00
CA VAL A 27 5.26 2.21 -5.91
C VAL A 27 6.78 2.02 -6.11
N GLY A 28 7.46 3.02 -6.67
CA GLY A 28 8.92 3.03 -6.80
C GLY A 28 9.64 2.88 -5.45
N ILE A 29 9.09 3.43 -4.35
CA ILE A 29 9.70 3.31 -3.01
C ILE A 29 9.72 1.85 -2.54
N PRO A 30 8.59 1.13 -2.42
CA PRO A 30 8.64 -0.27 -2.00
C PRO A 30 9.35 -1.16 -3.01
N ILE A 31 9.33 -0.86 -4.32
CA ILE A 31 10.15 -1.59 -5.32
C ILE A 31 11.64 -1.39 -5.02
N ALA A 32 12.10 -0.17 -4.81
CA ALA A 32 13.50 0.11 -4.48
C ALA A 32 13.91 -0.62 -3.19
N MET A 33 13.02 -0.69 -2.19
CA MET A 33 13.25 -1.41 -0.94
C MET A 33 13.53 -2.90 -1.14
N LEU A 34 12.95 -3.55 -2.17
CA LEU A 34 13.27 -4.95 -2.49
C LEU A 34 14.74 -5.17 -2.88
N PHE A 35 15.44 -4.13 -3.33
CA PHE A 35 16.85 -4.21 -3.75
C PHE A 35 17.82 -3.70 -2.68
N ILE A 36 17.39 -2.78 -1.81
CA ILE A 36 18.29 -2.14 -0.83
C ILE A 36 18.12 -2.66 0.61
N ALA A 37 17.00 -3.32 0.92
CA ALA A 37 16.75 -3.85 2.26
C ALA A 37 17.32 -5.27 2.42
N ASN A 38 18.04 -5.51 3.52
CA ASN A 38 18.51 -6.83 3.91
C ASN A 38 17.62 -7.49 4.98
N ASP A 39 16.65 -6.75 5.51
CA ASP A 39 15.79 -7.20 6.60
C ASP A 39 14.55 -7.92 6.03
N PRO A 40 14.31 -9.21 6.38
CA PRO A 40 13.20 -9.97 5.84
C PRO A 40 11.83 -9.34 6.17
N VAL A 41 11.68 -8.66 7.33
CA VAL A 41 10.42 -8.00 7.67
C VAL A 41 10.17 -6.79 6.78
N VAL A 42 11.22 -6.03 6.45
CA VAL A 42 11.13 -4.90 5.52
C VAL A 42 10.81 -5.38 4.12
N LEU A 43 11.44 -6.48 3.67
CA LEU A 43 11.18 -7.08 2.36
C LEU A 43 9.73 -7.57 2.21
N GLU A 44 9.19 -8.22 3.24
CA GLU A 44 7.79 -8.65 3.23
C GLU A 44 6.81 -7.47 3.27
N ASN A 45 7.12 -6.40 4.03
CA ASN A 45 6.33 -5.16 3.98
C ASN A 45 6.42 -4.46 2.62
N ALA A 46 7.56 -4.50 1.96
CA ALA A 46 7.74 -3.97 0.61
C ALA A 46 6.86 -4.72 -0.41
N LYS A 47 6.91 -6.06 -0.42
CA LYS A 47 6.04 -6.88 -1.27
C LYS A 47 4.56 -6.63 -1.00
N GLU A 48 4.17 -6.57 0.27
CA GLU A 48 2.78 -6.30 0.65
C GLU A 48 2.33 -4.91 0.19
N SER A 49 3.17 -3.88 0.32
CA SER A 49 2.87 -2.55 -0.20
C SER A 49 2.73 -2.54 -1.73
N ILE A 50 3.57 -3.27 -2.46
CA ILE A 50 3.43 -3.39 -3.93
C ILE A 50 2.11 -4.09 -4.28
N ASN A 51 1.79 -5.20 -3.61
CA ASN A 51 0.51 -5.88 -3.77
C ASN A 51 -0.66 -4.90 -3.52
N PHE A 52 -0.57 -4.05 -2.51
CA PHE A 52 -1.58 -3.03 -2.22
C PHE A 52 -1.72 -1.99 -3.35
N HIS A 53 -0.61 -1.45 -3.88
CA HIS A 53 -0.65 -0.51 -5.03
C HIS A 53 -1.33 -1.13 -6.25
N LEU A 54 -1.01 -2.39 -6.57
CA LEU A 54 -1.64 -3.12 -7.68
C LEU A 54 -3.15 -3.24 -7.47
N ASN A 55 -3.60 -3.55 -6.26
CA ASN A 55 -5.03 -3.63 -5.94
C ASN A 55 -5.70 -2.26 -6.07
N VAL A 56 -5.08 -1.19 -5.56
CA VAL A 56 -5.60 0.18 -5.70
C VAL A 56 -5.78 0.55 -7.18
N TRP A 57 -4.83 0.18 -8.05
CA TRP A 57 -4.96 0.41 -9.49
C TRP A 57 -6.09 -0.41 -10.12
N ILE A 58 -6.19 -1.70 -9.80
CA ILE A 58 -7.26 -2.57 -10.31
C ILE A 58 -8.63 -2.01 -9.92
N TYR A 59 -8.83 -1.69 -8.64
CA TYR A 59 -10.08 -1.10 -8.17
C TYR A 59 -10.33 0.29 -8.75
N GLY A 60 -9.29 1.11 -8.95
CA GLY A 60 -9.39 2.40 -9.62
C GLY A 60 -9.87 2.29 -11.06
N ILE A 61 -9.37 1.31 -11.82
CA ILE A 61 -9.82 1.01 -13.20
C ILE A 61 -11.30 0.58 -13.19
N ILE A 62 -11.67 -0.33 -12.28
CA ILE A 62 -13.05 -0.82 -12.16
C ILE A 62 -14.01 0.34 -11.83
N ILE A 63 -13.68 1.17 -10.83
CA ILE A 63 -14.50 2.33 -10.46
C ILE A 63 -14.61 3.27 -11.65
N THR A 64 -13.50 3.60 -12.33
CA THR A 64 -13.52 4.50 -13.50
C THR A 64 -14.41 3.97 -14.63
N ALA A 65 -14.33 2.67 -14.93
CA ALA A 65 -15.19 2.04 -15.92
C ALA A 65 -16.67 2.09 -15.52
N LEU A 66 -16.99 1.85 -14.24
CA LEU A 66 -18.34 1.97 -13.70
C LEU A 66 -18.87 3.40 -13.79
N LEU A 67 -18.05 4.41 -13.49
CA LEU A 67 -18.43 5.81 -13.65
C LEU A 67 -18.75 6.13 -15.10
N TRP A 68 -17.93 5.67 -16.03
CA TRP A 68 -18.15 5.87 -17.46
C TRP A 68 -19.47 5.24 -17.93
N LEU A 69 -19.69 3.96 -17.58
CA LEU A 69 -20.89 3.21 -17.98
C LEU A 69 -22.19 3.77 -17.37
N THR A 70 -22.09 4.38 -16.19
CA THR A 70 -23.26 4.92 -15.47
C THR A 70 -23.40 6.43 -15.59
N PHE A 71 -22.64 7.07 -16.50
CA PHE A 71 -22.62 8.52 -16.69
C PHE A 71 -22.40 9.30 -15.38
N GLY A 72 -21.54 8.76 -14.50
CA GLY A 72 -21.17 9.38 -13.23
C GLY A 72 -22.12 9.11 -12.06
N LEU A 73 -23.21 8.35 -12.23
CA LEU A 73 -24.15 8.02 -11.15
C LEU A 73 -23.43 7.39 -9.93
N LEU A 74 -22.41 6.58 -10.17
CA LEU A 74 -21.65 5.88 -9.12
C LEU A 74 -20.48 6.70 -8.55
N PHE A 75 -20.45 8.03 -8.76
CA PHE A 75 -19.39 8.91 -8.25
C PHE A 75 -19.09 8.76 -6.74
N PRO A 76 -20.08 8.51 -5.85
CA PRO A 76 -19.81 8.23 -4.44
C PRO A 76 -18.81 7.10 -4.16
N LEU A 77 -18.64 6.14 -5.08
CA LEU A 77 -17.66 5.05 -4.94
C LEU A 77 -16.21 5.56 -4.92
N VAL A 78 -15.92 6.70 -5.56
CA VAL A 78 -14.59 7.31 -5.52
C VAL A 78 -14.21 7.69 -4.10
N PHE A 79 -15.11 8.34 -3.36
CA PHE A 79 -14.88 8.72 -1.97
C PHE A 79 -14.70 7.49 -1.07
N LEU A 80 -15.52 6.47 -1.26
CA LEU A 80 -15.38 5.22 -0.52
C LEU A 80 -14.04 4.55 -0.80
N GLY A 81 -13.63 4.52 -2.07
CA GLY A 81 -12.32 4.00 -2.50
C GLY A 81 -11.17 4.72 -1.81
N TYR A 82 -11.17 6.07 -1.81
CA TYR A 82 -10.16 6.87 -1.12
C TYR A 82 -10.17 6.67 0.40
N ALA A 83 -11.35 6.61 1.03
CA ALA A 83 -11.47 6.39 2.46
C ALA A 83 -10.89 5.03 2.89
N LEU A 84 -11.21 3.96 2.15
CA LEU A 84 -10.66 2.64 2.40
C LEU A 84 -9.16 2.62 2.15
N HIS A 85 -8.72 3.17 1.02
CA HIS A 85 -7.33 3.26 0.63
C HIS A 85 -6.47 3.95 1.72
N TRP A 86 -6.84 5.15 2.15
CA TRP A 86 -6.10 5.90 3.17
C TRP A 86 -6.23 5.27 4.57
N GLY A 87 -7.41 4.82 4.96
CA GLY A 87 -7.63 4.18 6.26
C GLY A 87 -6.75 2.93 6.42
N LEU A 88 -6.69 2.09 5.39
CA LEU A 88 -5.83 0.91 5.38
C LEU A 88 -4.35 1.28 5.44
N THR A 89 -3.90 2.30 4.71
CA THR A 89 -2.50 2.75 4.75
C THR A 89 -2.11 3.31 6.12
N ILE A 90 -2.95 4.14 6.73
CA ILE A 90 -2.73 4.65 8.09
C ILE A 90 -2.61 3.49 9.08
N TRP A 91 -3.49 2.49 8.96
CA TRP A 91 -3.45 1.30 9.80
C TRP A 91 -2.15 0.49 9.60
N ALA A 92 -1.71 0.32 8.35
CA ALA A 92 -0.45 -0.36 8.04
C ALA A 92 0.75 0.35 8.69
N ILE A 93 0.85 1.68 8.56
CA ILE A 93 1.91 2.48 9.17
C ILE A 93 1.88 2.35 10.69
N ALA A 94 0.70 2.53 11.31
CA ALA A 94 0.56 2.38 12.76
C ALA A 94 0.98 0.99 13.23
N SER A 95 0.63 -0.06 12.48
CA SER A 95 0.99 -1.44 12.80
C SER A 95 2.50 -1.68 12.73
N VAL A 96 3.19 -1.23 11.67
CA VAL A 96 4.64 -1.47 11.54
C VAL A 96 5.48 -0.64 12.50
N LEU A 97 4.95 0.49 12.99
CA LEU A 97 5.60 1.30 14.03
C LEU A 97 5.43 0.70 15.43
N THR A 98 4.30 0.04 15.71
CA THR A 98 3.98 -0.53 17.04
C THR A 98 4.37 -1.99 17.19
N LYS A 99 4.33 -2.77 16.11
CA LYS A 99 4.66 -4.21 16.06
C LYS A 99 5.71 -4.46 14.97
N PRO A 100 6.93 -3.92 15.11
CA PRO A 100 7.92 -3.89 14.04
C PRO A 100 8.44 -5.27 13.64
N ASP A 101 8.35 -6.27 14.51
CA ASP A 101 8.87 -7.62 14.23
C ASP A 101 7.95 -8.48 13.35
N GLN A 102 6.78 -7.94 12.98
CA GLN A 102 5.81 -8.64 12.14
C GLN A 102 5.51 -7.80 10.90
N PRO A 103 5.55 -8.39 9.69
CA PRO A 103 5.11 -7.70 8.49
C PRO A 103 3.60 -7.44 8.56
N PHE A 104 3.17 -6.28 8.10
CA PHE A 104 1.76 -5.97 7.97
C PHE A 104 1.16 -6.73 6.77
N ARG A 105 -0.12 -7.10 6.87
CA ARG A 105 -0.87 -7.75 5.79
C ARG A 105 -2.22 -7.05 5.61
N TYR A 106 -2.43 -6.44 4.45
CA TYR A 106 -3.70 -5.79 4.12
C TYR A 106 -4.83 -6.83 3.99
N PRO A 107 -6.02 -6.58 4.54
CA PRO A 107 -7.16 -7.44 4.29
C PRO A 107 -7.69 -7.22 2.87
N PHE A 108 -8.39 -8.21 2.33
CA PHE A 108 -9.18 -8.09 1.09
C PHE A 108 -8.39 -7.67 -0.17
N ILE A 109 -7.10 -8.01 -0.25
CA ILE A 109 -6.29 -7.77 -1.45
C ILE A 109 -5.77 -9.07 -2.08
N PHE A 110 -5.56 -9.02 -3.39
CA PHE A 110 -4.82 -10.05 -4.12
C PHE A 110 -3.32 -9.91 -3.86
N ARG A 111 -2.63 -11.02 -3.59
CA ARG A 111 -1.18 -11.08 -3.41
C ARG A 111 -0.56 -11.83 -4.58
N VAL A 112 0.20 -11.11 -5.39
CA VAL A 112 0.86 -11.64 -6.59
C VAL A 112 2.36 -11.83 -6.35
N LEU A 113 2.93 -11.05 -5.41
CA LEU A 113 4.32 -11.10 -4.95
C LEU A 113 4.44 -11.72 -3.57
#